data_AF-A0A1R1XBW4-F1
#
_entry.id   AF-A0A1R1XBW4-F1
#
_cell.length_a   1.000
_cell.length_b   1.000
_cell.length_c   1.000
_cell.angle_alpha   90.00
_cell.angle_beta   90.00
_cell.angle_gamma   90.00
#
_symmetry.space_group_name_H-M   'P 1'
#
loop_
_entity.id
_entity.type
_entity.pdbx_description
1 polymer ?
#
loop_
_entity_poly.entity_id
_entity_poly.type
_entity_poly.pdbx_seq_one_letter_code
_entity_poly.pdbx_strand_id
1 'polypeptide(L)'
;MRAALIRTVLIPILCYAGEIFGMSALRCGTLQKVADDAARLVARVGSSTALQRLRNELKIEEIFTRVSVARERGHRKWTTSKTWISGLINQPFKNRLDTWVSGTVC
;
A
#
# COMPACT_ATOMS: atom_id res chain seq x y z
N MET A 1 2.72 -10.33 20.19
CA MET A 1 3.29 -8.96 20.09
C MET A 1 4.03 -8.70 18.77
N ARG A 2 4.99 -9.54 18.34
CA ARG A 2 5.84 -9.25 17.15
C ARG A 2 5.08 -9.13 15.81
N ALA A 3 4.08 -9.97 15.57
CA ALA A 3 3.25 -9.93 14.35
C ALA A 3 2.39 -8.66 14.22
N ALA A 4 1.99 -8.05 15.34
CA ALA A 4 1.19 -6.83 15.32
C ALA A 4 1.99 -5.66 14.74
N LEU A 5 3.32 -5.64 14.98
CA LEU A 5 4.22 -4.58 14.51
C LEU A 5 4.26 -4.48 12.97
N ILE A 6 4.11 -5.61 12.27
CA ILE A 6 4.01 -5.61 10.81
C ILE A 6 2.78 -4.82 10.38
N ARG A 7 1.61 -5.14 10.94
CA ARG A 7 0.35 -4.51 10.58
C ARG A 7 0.24 -3.05 11.03
N THR A 8 0.77 -2.70 12.20
CA THR A 8 0.58 -1.38 12.80
C THR A 8 1.68 -0.38 12.44
N VAL A 9 2.88 -0.86 12.09
CA VAL A 9 4.03 0.02 11.81
C VAL A 9 4.52 -0.18 10.38
N LEU A 10 4.90 -1.42 10.01
CA LEU A 10 5.52 -1.67 8.70
C LEU A 10 4.56 -1.38 7.54
N ILE A 11 3.34 -1.91 7.59
CA ILE A 11 2.35 -1.74 6.52
C ILE A 11 2.01 -0.25 6.29
N PRO A 12 1.73 0.57 7.32
CA PRO A 12 1.58 2.02 7.13
C PRO A 12 2.79 2.71 6.52
N ILE A 13 4.02 2.34 6.90
CA ILE A 13 5.25 2.90 6.31
C ILE A 13 5.33 2.56 4.81
N LEU A 14 5.07 1.29 4.46
CA LEU A 14 5.08 0.85 3.06
C LEU A 14 3.97 1.54 2.22
N CYS A 15 2.86 1.94 2.86
CA CYS A 15 1.72 2.56 2.18
C CYS A 15 1.68 4.09 2.26
N TYR A 16 2.65 4.74 2.91
CA TYR A 16 2.58 6.15 3.38
C TYR A 16 2.10 7.15 2.31
N ALA A 17 2.51 6.98 1.06
CA ALA A 17 2.18 7.91 -0.02
C ALA A 17 1.15 7.37 -1.04
N GLY A 18 0.65 6.15 -0.82
CA GLY A 18 -0.31 5.51 -1.73
C GLY A 18 -1.69 6.19 -1.77
N GLU A 19 -2.13 6.82 -0.67
CA GLU A 19 -3.45 7.45 -0.57
C GLU A 19 -3.63 8.62 -1.55
N ILE A 20 -2.67 9.54 -1.62
CA ILE A 20 -2.79 10.75 -2.46
C ILE A 20 -2.23 10.48 -3.87
N PHE A 21 -1.07 9.85 -3.96
CA PHE A 21 -0.35 9.73 -5.22
C PHE A 21 -0.70 8.46 -6.00
N GLY A 22 -1.20 7.42 -5.33
CA GLY A 22 -1.54 6.14 -5.95
C GLY A 22 -0.30 5.33 -6.27
N MET A 23 -0.35 4.02 -6.11
CA MET A 23 0.83 3.16 -6.20
C MET A 23 0.66 2.12 -7.29
N SER A 24 1.65 2.01 -8.19
CA SER A 24 1.55 1.07 -9.32
C SER A 24 1.61 -0.37 -8.84
N ALA A 25 0.86 -1.26 -9.48
CA ALA A 25 0.88 -2.70 -9.19
C ALA A 25 2.30 -3.30 -9.12
N LEU A 26 3.22 -2.86 -10.00
CA LEU A 26 4.62 -3.27 -10.01
C LEU A 26 5.36 -2.93 -8.70
N ARG A 27 5.18 -1.70 -8.18
CA ARG A 27 5.81 -1.26 -6.92
C ARG A 27 5.09 -1.84 -5.70
N CYS A 28 3.77 -2.01 -5.77
CA CYS A 28 3.02 -2.76 -4.77
C CYS A 28 3.57 -4.19 -4.64
N GLY A 29 3.93 -4.83 -5.76
CA GLY A 29 4.55 -6.16 -5.77
C GLY A 29 5.91 -6.22 -5.05
N THR A 30 6.78 -5.21 -5.22
CA THR A 30 8.07 -5.17 -4.51
C THR A 30 7.90 -4.90 -3.02
N LEU A 31 7.00 -3.99 -2.65
CA LEU A 31 6.68 -3.71 -1.24
C LEU A 31 6.00 -4.90 -0.55
N GLN A 32 5.16 -5.65 -1.30
CA GLN A 32 4.51 -6.84 -0.78
C GLN A 32 5.55 -7.91 -0.43
N LYS A 33 6.60 -8.09 -1.26
CA LYS A 33 7.71 -8.99 -0.92
C LYS A 33 8.40 -8.60 0.38
N VAL A 34 8.64 -7.31 0.62
CA VAL A 34 9.22 -6.83 1.89
C VAL A 34 8.31 -7.16 3.08
N ALA A 35 7.00 -6.98 2.94
CA ALA A 35 6.04 -7.35 3.98
C ALA A 35 5.99 -8.87 4.22
N ASP A 36 6.07 -9.67 3.16
CA ASP A 36 6.06 -11.13 3.23
C ASP A 36 7.33 -11.69 3.87
N ASP A 37 8.50 -11.12 3.55
CA ASP A 37 9.76 -11.53 4.16
C ASP A 37 9.80 -11.14 5.64
N ALA A 38 9.28 -9.96 6.00
CA ALA A 38 9.09 -9.59 7.40
C ALA A 38 8.13 -10.56 8.13
N ALA A 39 7.04 -10.97 7.48
CA ALA A 39 6.10 -11.96 8.01
C ALA A 39 6.78 -13.31 8.24
N ARG A 40 7.61 -13.79 7.30
CA ARG A 40 8.38 -15.03 7.44
C ARG A 40 9.37 -14.95 8.60
N LEU A 41 10.09 -13.83 8.72
CA LEU A 41 11.06 -13.60 9.81
C LEU A 41 10.37 -13.63 11.18
N VAL A 42 9.20 -13.00 11.30
CA VAL A 42 8.44 -12.96 12.55
C VAL A 42 7.84 -14.33 12.90
N ALA A 43 7.36 -15.07 11.90
CA ALA A 43 6.79 -16.41 12.09
C ALA A 43 7.86 -17.51 12.22
N ARG A 44 9.14 -17.20 11.95
CA ARG A 44 10.27 -18.16 11.94
C ARG A 44 10.03 -19.35 11.01
N VAL A 45 9.43 -19.08 9.85
CA VAL A 45 9.09 -20.11 8.86
C VAL A 45 10.02 -20.05 7.64
N GLY A 46 10.29 -21.21 7.06
CA GLY A 46 11.11 -21.34 5.85
C GLY A 46 10.39 -20.90 4.57
N SER A 47 11.15 -20.84 3.47
CA SER A 47 10.65 -20.48 2.13
C SER A 47 9.56 -21.42 1.59
N SER A 48 9.48 -22.65 2.12
CA SER A 48 8.49 -23.67 1.75
C SER A 48 7.08 -23.38 2.24
N THR A 49 6.90 -22.41 3.14
CA THR A 49 5.58 -22.08 3.68
C THR A 49 4.77 -21.24 2.68
N ALA A 50 3.53 -21.65 2.44
CA ALA A 50 2.62 -20.93 1.55
C ALA A 50 2.33 -19.51 2.09
N LEU A 51 2.78 -18.48 1.36
CA LEU A 51 2.64 -17.07 1.74
C LEU A 51 1.20 -16.66 1.99
N GLN A 52 0.26 -17.17 1.18
CA GLN A 52 -1.15 -16.82 1.33
C GLN A 52 -1.75 -17.30 2.64
N ARG A 53 -1.34 -18.49 3.12
CA ARG A 53 -1.74 -18.97 4.46
C ARG A 53 -1.15 -18.10 5.55
N LEU A 54 0.14 -17.78 5.45
CA LEU A 54 0.84 -16.93 6.42
C LEU A 54 0.20 -15.54 6.52
N ARG A 55 -0.13 -14.91 5.39
CA ARG A 55 -0.82 -13.62 5.36
C ARG A 55 -2.20 -13.69 6.01
N ASN A 56 -2.98 -14.73 5.72
CA ASN A 56 -4.31 -14.93 6.31
C ASN A 56 -4.24 -15.11 7.82
N GLU A 57 -3.32 -15.93 8.32
CA GLU A 57 -3.10 -16.13 9.77
C GLU A 57 -2.67 -14.85 10.48
N LEU A 58 -1.78 -14.07 9.84
CA LEU A 58 -1.31 -12.79 10.36
C LEU A 58 -2.28 -11.63 10.11
N LYS A 59 -3.40 -11.87 9.42
CA LYS A 59 -4.40 -10.87 9.00
C LYS A 59 -3.77 -9.69 8.24
N ILE A 60 -2.80 -9.98 7.37
CA ILE A 60 -2.13 -9.00 6.52
C ILE A 60 -2.88 -8.95 5.19
N GLU A 61 -3.54 -7.83 4.92
CA GLU A 61 -4.12 -7.52 3.62
C GLU A 61 -3.02 -7.27 2.59
N GLU A 62 -3.32 -7.50 1.31
CA GLU A 62 -2.41 -7.11 0.24
C GLU A 62 -2.24 -5.59 0.19
N ILE A 63 -0.99 -5.15 0.04
CA ILE A 63 -0.62 -3.73 0.01
C ILE A 63 -1.38 -3.01 -1.09
N PHE A 64 -1.52 -3.65 -2.25
CA PHE A 64 -2.26 -3.12 -3.38
C PHE A 64 -3.71 -2.77 -3.01
N THR A 65 -4.46 -3.75 -2.47
CA THR A 65 -5.84 -3.54 -2.04
C THR A 65 -5.94 -2.44 -0.99
N ARG A 66 -5.04 -2.46 0.01
CA ARG A 66 -5.03 -1.46 1.08
C ARG A 66 -4.81 -0.05 0.55
N VAL A 67 -3.87 0.12 -0.38
CA VAL A 67 -3.57 1.41 -1.01
C VAL A 67 -4.73 1.86 -1.89
N SER A 68 -5.34 0.97 -2.68
CA SER A 68 -6.49 1.30 -3.53
C SER A 68 -7.68 1.82 -2.70
N VAL A 69 -8.02 1.13 -1.60
CA VAL A 69 -9.10 1.58 -0.71
C VAL A 69 -8.73 2.89 0.00
N ALA A 70 -7.47 3.05 0.43
CA ALA A 70 -7.01 4.31 0.99
C ALA A 70 -7.13 5.46 -0.02
N ARG A 71 -6.74 5.22 -1.27
CA ARG A 71 -6.84 6.19 -2.37
C ARG A 71 -8.28 6.61 -2.62
N GLU A 72 -9.20 5.66 -2.73
CA GLU A 72 -10.62 5.97 -2.91
C GLU A 72 -11.16 6.86 -1.78
N ARG A 73 -10.82 6.53 -0.53
CA ARG A 73 -11.16 7.38 0.64
C ARG A 73 -10.53 8.76 0.55
N GLY A 74 -9.26 8.85 0.18
CA GLY A 74 -8.52 10.10 0.02
C GLY A 74 -9.16 11.00 -1.05
N HIS A 75 -9.46 10.45 -2.23
CA HIS A 75 -10.14 11.18 -3.29
C HIS A 75 -11.52 11.67 -2.82
N ARG A 76 -12.34 10.81 -2.22
CA ARG A 76 -13.67 11.22 -1.73
C ARG A 76 -13.61 12.30 -0.65
N LYS A 77 -12.59 12.25 0.21
CA LYS A 77 -12.41 13.22 1.32
C LYS A 77 -11.86 14.56 0.84
N TRP A 78 -10.90 14.54 -0.08
CA TRP A 78 -10.07 15.70 -0.39
C TRP A 78 -10.38 16.37 -1.73
N THR A 79 -11.24 15.79 -2.58
CA THR A 79 -11.65 16.38 -3.86
C THR A 79 -12.17 17.81 -3.73
N THR A 80 -12.92 18.12 -2.66
CA THR A 80 -13.53 19.45 -2.44
C THR A 80 -12.73 20.31 -1.44
N SER A 81 -11.52 19.89 -1.05
CA SER A 81 -10.70 20.64 -0.10
C SER A 81 -10.24 21.98 -0.69
N LYS A 82 -10.15 23.03 0.14
CA LYS A 82 -9.59 24.33 -0.24
C LYS A 82 -8.05 24.34 -0.28
N THR A 83 -7.42 23.25 0.15
CA THR A 83 -5.96 23.10 0.17
C THR A 83 -5.42 22.63 -1.19
N TRP A 84 -4.12 22.81 -1.43
CA TRP A 84 -3.40 22.32 -2.63
C TRP A 84 -3.60 20.82 -2.97
N ILE A 85 -3.98 19.99 -1.99
CA ILE A 85 -4.30 18.56 -2.18
C ILE A 85 -5.44 18.35 -3.20
N SER A 86 -6.47 19.19 -3.21
CA SER A 86 -7.55 19.06 -4.21
C SER A 86 -7.03 19.37 -5.61
N GLY A 87 -6.13 20.36 -5.73
CA GLY A 87 -5.40 20.66 -6.95
C GLY A 87 -4.62 19.43 -7.47
N LEU A 88 -3.89 18.74 -6.60
CA LEU A 88 -3.18 17.51 -6.96
C LEU A 88 -4.10 16.37 -7.43
N ILE A 89 -5.24 16.17 -6.76
CA ILE A 89 -6.20 15.12 -7.11
C ILE A 89 -6.83 15.41 -8.48
N ASN A 90 -7.19 16.67 -8.73
CA ASN A 90 -7.84 17.10 -9.97
C ASN A 90 -6.84 17.19 -11.15
N GLN A 91 -5.55 17.36 -10.87
CA GLN A 91 -4.48 17.42 -11.88
C GLN A 91 -3.40 16.36 -11.58
N PRO A 92 -3.66 15.08 -11.89
CA PRO A 92 -2.69 14.02 -11.62
C PRO A 92 -1.43 14.18 -12.48
N PHE A 93 -0.27 13.85 -11.90
CA PHE A 93 1.01 13.82 -12.60
C PHE A 93 0.97 12.87 -13.79
N LYS A 94 1.18 13.35 -15.01
CA LYS A 94 1.00 12.56 -16.25
C LYS A 94 2.22 11.74 -16.66
N ASN A 95 3.37 11.88 -15.99
CA ASN A 95 4.62 11.32 -16.50
C ASN A 95 4.79 9.85 -16.09
N ARG A 96 5.13 8.98 -17.04
CA ARG A 96 5.23 7.51 -16.84
C ARG A 96 6.40 7.09 -15.95
N LEU A 97 7.38 7.99 -15.78
CA LEU A 97 8.51 7.83 -14.86
C LEU A 97 8.15 8.26 -13.43
N ASP A 98 6.99 8.87 -13.21
CA ASP A 98 6.58 9.25 -11.88
C ASP A 98 6.33 7.99 -11.05
N THR A 99 6.80 8.07 -9.83
CA THR A 99 6.81 7.04 -8.79
C THR A 99 5.39 6.55 -8.42
N TRP A 100 4.38 7.17 -9.03
CA TRP A 100 2.99 7.30 -8.63
C TRP A 100 2.05 7.21 -9.84
N VAL A 101 0.82 6.74 -9.66
CA VAL A 101 -0.08 6.45 -10.78
C VAL A 101 -0.92 7.68 -11.16
N SER A 102 -0.90 8.06 -12.44
CA SER A 102 -1.89 8.98 -13.01
C SER A 102 -3.24 8.28 -13.17
N GLY A 103 -4.25 8.64 -12.37
CA GLY A 103 -5.64 8.17 -12.54
C GLY A 103 -6.22 7.40 -11.35
N THR A 104 -7.42 6.86 -11.55
CA THR A 104 -8.23 6.20 -10.50
C THR A 104 -7.89 4.74 -10.28
N VAL A 105 -7.14 4.10 -11.19
CA VAL A 105 -6.80 2.69 -11.11
C VAL A 105 -5.36 2.58 -10.61
N CYS A 106 -5.17 2.04 -9.40
CA CYS A 106 -3.86 1.50 -9.00
C CYS A 106 -3.62 0.21 -9.79
#